data_AF-A0A3A6I2I0-F1
#
_entry.id   AF-A0A3A6I2I0-F1
#
_cell.length_a   1.000
_cell.length_b   1.000
_cell.length_c   1.000
_cell.angle_alpha   90.00
_cell.angle_beta   90.00
_cell.angle_gamma   90.00
#
_symmetry.space_group_name_H-M   'P 1'
#
loop_
_entity.id
_entity.type
_entity.pdbx_description
1 polymer ?
#
loop_
_entity_poly.entity_id
_entity_poly.type
_entity_poly.pdbx_seq_one_letter_code
_entity_poly.pdbx_strand_id
1 'polypeptide(L)'
;MFNDRLRATRISCGFTQQKTADAIRLPLRHYQKYESGEIEPDLKRLVELATLFNVPTDFLLERDDYLTTLGVSVDVSLECPPRRPRPQRTLQDHRTLFSDNGGE
;
A
#
# COMPACT_ATOMS: atom_id res chain seq x y z
N MET A 1 -5.69 7.67 7.41
CA MET A 1 -5.34 8.32 6.13
C MET A 1 -5.72 7.40 4.99
N PHE A 2 -6.28 7.96 3.91
CA PHE A 2 -6.81 7.23 2.74
C PHE A 2 -5.91 6.07 2.27
N ASN A 3 -4.61 6.31 2.14
CA ASN A 3 -3.63 5.33 1.68
C ASN A 3 -3.50 4.12 2.62
N ASP A 4 -3.54 4.34 3.95
CA ASP A 4 -3.51 3.26 4.94
C ASP A 4 -4.83 2.50 4.96
N ARG A 5 -5.96 3.20 4.79
CA ARG A 5 -7.27 2.56 4.69
C ARG A 5 -7.41 1.71 3.43
N LEU A 6 -6.96 2.22 2.29
CA LEU A 6 -6.91 1.49 1.03
C LEU A 6 -6.07 0.20 1.17
N ARG A 7 -4.90 0.32 1.82
CA ARG A 7 -4.03 -0.82 2.10
C ARG A 7 -4.70 -1.84 3.02
N ALA A 8 -5.30 -1.41 4.12
CA ALA A 8 -5.98 -2.29 5.08
C ALA A 8 -7.10 -3.06 4.40
N THR A 9 -7.96 -2.33 3.66
CA THR A 9 -9.08 -2.89 2.89
C THR A 9 -8.60 -3.92 1.87
N ARG A 10 -7.52 -3.63 1.12
CA ARG A 10 -6.97 -4.60 0.19
C ARG A 10 -6.55 -5.90 0.90
N ILE A 11 -5.88 -5.78 2.05
CA ILE A 11 -5.37 -6.92 2.82
C ILE A 11 -6.53 -7.73 3.40
N SER A 12 -7.54 -7.09 3.98
CA SER A 12 -8.73 -7.76 4.51
C SER A 12 -9.50 -8.52 3.42
N CYS A 13 -9.56 -7.96 2.21
CA CYS A 13 -10.17 -8.62 1.06
C CYS A 13 -9.28 -9.70 0.42
N GLY A 14 -8.07 -9.96 0.95
CA GLY A 14 -7.18 -11.02 0.45
C GLY A 14 -6.51 -10.73 -0.91
N PHE A 15 -6.46 -9.46 -1.34
CA PHE A 15 -5.84 -9.07 -2.60
C PHE A 15 -4.35 -8.76 -2.42
N THR A 16 -3.54 -9.13 -3.41
CA THR A 16 -2.15 -8.62 -3.53
C THR A 16 -2.15 -7.29 -4.28
N GLN A 17 -1.08 -6.50 -4.13
CA GLN A 17 -0.93 -5.25 -4.88
C GLN A 17 -0.96 -5.51 -6.40
N GLN A 18 -0.31 -6.59 -6.85
CA GLN A 18 -0.31 -7.00 -8.26
C GLN A 18 -1.72 -7.35 -8.75
N LYS A 19 -2.45 -8.21 -8.03
CA LYS A 19 -3.83 -8.58 -8.40
C LYS A 19 -4.76 -7.36 -8.47
N THR A 20 -4.58 -6.41 -7.55
CA THR A 20 -5.37 -5.17 -7.53
C THR A 20 -5.06 -4.30 -8.75
N ALA A 21 -3.77 -4.09 -9.03
CA ALA A 21 -3.31 -3.32 -10.17
C ALA A 21 -3.80 -3.93 -11.50
N ASP A 22 -3.73 -5.25 -11.64
CA ASP A 22 -4.20 -5.97 -12.82
C ASP A 22 -5.71 -5.84 -13.00
N ALA A 23 -6.48 -5.97 -11.91
CA ALA A 23 -7.94 -5.87 -11.94
C ALA A 23 -8.42 -4.49 -12.43
N ILE A 24 -7.74 -3.42 -12.02
CA ILE A 24 -8.04 -2.06 -12.47
C ILE A 24 -7.19 -1.64 -13.67
N ARG A 25 -6.45 -2.53 -14.32
CA ARG A 25 -5.63 -2.24 -15.51
C ARG A 25 -4.66 -1.06 -15.29
N LEU A 26 -3.96 -1.07 -14.17
CA LEU A 26 -2.89 -0.12 -13.84
C LEU A 26 -1.54 -0.81 -13.74
N PRO A 27 -0.43 -0.14 -14.09
CA PRO A 27 0.90 -0.64 -13.76
C PRO A 27 1.06 -0.78 -12.23
N LEU A 28 1.68 -1.86 -11.76
CA LEU A 28 1.92 -2.10 -10.31
C LEU A 28 2.54 -0.87 -9.62
N ARG A 29 3.58 -0.28 -10.22
CA ARG A 29 4.25 0.91 -9.69
C ARG A 29 3.30 2.08 -9.46
N HIS A 30 2.25 2.18 -10.28
CA HIS A 30 1.28 3.26 -10.18
C HIS A 30 0.33 3.00 -9.00
N TYR A 31 -0.16 1.76 -8.85
CA TYR A 31 -0.96 1.37 -7.70
C TYR A 31 -0.20 1.49 -6.36
N GLN A 32 1.09 1.15 -6.34
CA GLN A 32 1.93 1.29 -5.15
C GLN A 32 2.00 2.73 -4.64
N LYS A 33 1.94 3.72 -5.54
CA LYS A 33 1.91 5.15 -5.17
C LYS A 33 0.63 5.55 -4.45
N TYR A 34 -0.49 4.87 -4.71
CA TYR A 34 -1.72 5.08 -3.95
C TYR A 34 -1.55 4.62 -2.49
N GLU A 35 -0.98 3.43 -2.27
CA GLU A 35 -0.74 2.92 -0.90
C GLU A 35 0.41 3.63 -0.16
N SER A 36 1.36 4.25 -0.88
CA SER A 36 2.38 5.11 -0.26
C SER A 36 1.85 6.50 0.06
N GLY A 37 0.74 6.93 -0.55
CA GLY A 37 0.20 8.28 -0.42
C GLY A 37 0.97 9.32 -1.26
N GLU A 38 1.81 8.89 -2.21
CA GLU A 38 2.52 9.79 -3.12
C GLU A 38 1.57 10.47 -4.11
N ILE A 39 0.52 9.77 -4.51
CA ILE A 39 -0.52 10.28 -5.42
C ILE A 39 -1.88 9.75 -4.98
N GLU A 40 -2.93 10.43 -5.40
CA GLU A 40 -4.31 10.01 -5.19
C GLU A 40 -4.90 9.37 -6.46
N PRO A 41 -5.81 8.39 -6.33
CA PRO A 41 -6.57 7.89 -7.46
C PRO A 41 -7.55 8.97 -7.97
N ASP A 42 -7.73 9.02 -9.29
CA ASP A 42 -8.82 9.82 -9.85
C ASP A 42 -10.20 9.23 -9.48
N LEU A 43 -11.26 9.99 -9.74
CA LEU A 43 -12.64 9.58 -9.40
C LEU A 43 -13.03 8.23 -10.03
N LYS A 44 -12.56 7.94 -11.25
CA LYS A 44 -12.85 6.68 -11.92
C LYS A 44 -12.16 5.52 -11.22
N ARG A 45 -10.87 5.66 -10.89
CA ARG A 45 -10.09 4.65 -10.17
C ARG A 45 -10.61 4.42 -8.77
N LEU A 46 -11.06 5.48 -8.10
CA LEU A 46 -11.68 5.37 -6.79
C LEU A 46 -12.92 4.48 -6.82
N VAL A 47 -13.80 4.68 -7.82
CA VAL A 47 -15.00 3.84 -8.02
C VAL A 47 -14.62 2.40 -8.38
N GLU A 48 -13.63 2.19 -9.24
CA GLU A 48 -13.12 0.85 -9.58
C GLU A 48 -12.59 0.11 -8.34
N LEU A 49 -11.84 0.80 -7.47
CA LEU A 49 -11.31 0.23 -6.22
C LEU A 49 -12.42 -0.11 -5.23
N ALA A 50 -13.38 0.80 -5.02
CA ALA A 50 -14.53 0.58 -4.17
C ALA A 50 -15.34 -0.64 -4.63
N THR A 51 -15.55 -0.76 -5.94
CA THR A 51 -16.25 -1.90 -6.56
C THR A 51 -15.47 -3.21 -6.39
N LEU A 52 -14.15 -3.18 -6.64
CA LEU A 52 -13.28 -4.36 -6.52
C LEU A 52 -13.26 -4.93 -5.10
N PHE A 53 -13.24 -4.07 -4.09
CA PHE A 53 -13.24 -4.48 -2.68
C PHE A 53 -14.63 -4.64 -2.09
N ASN A 54 -15.69 -4.37 -2.87
CA ASN A 54 -17.07 -4.39 -2.42
C ASN A 54 -17.33 -3.52 -1.17
N VAL A 55 -16.83 -2.29 -1.20
CA VAL A 55 -17.01 -1.28 -0.14
C VAL A 55 -17.53 0.03 -0.70
N PRO A 56 -18.20 0.87 0.10
CA PRO A 56 -18.56 2.23 -0.32
C PRO A 56 -17.31 3.08 -0.60
N THR A 57 -17.39 3.98 -1.59
CA THR A 57 -16.33 4.97 -1.82
C THR A 57 -16.09 5.84 -0.59
N ASP A 58 -17.16 6.24 0.09
CA ASP A 58 -17.11 7.03 1.33
C ASP A 58 -16.33 6.32 2.44
N PHE A 59 -16.35 4.99 2.46
CA PHE A 59 -15.53 4.22 3.39
C PHE A 59 -14.05 4.43 3.10
N LEU A 60 -13.62 4.29 1.84
CA LEU A 60 -12.23 4.55 1.44
C LEU A 60 -11.80 6.00 1.72
N LEU A 61 -12.72 6.95 1.55
CA LEU A 61 -12.52 8.39 1.81
C LEU A 61 -12.57 8.79 3.30
N GLU A 62 -12.63 7.83 4.21
CA GLU A 62 -12.61 8.07 5.66
C GLU A 62 -13.83 8.83 6.20
N ARG A 63 -14.98 8.73 5.52
CA ARG A 63 -16.22 9.40 5.93
C ARG A 63 -17.07 8.51 6.85
N ASP A 64 -16.46 7.97 7.90
CA ASP A 64 -17.10 7.01 8.82
C ASP A 64 -18.30 7.60 9.54
N ASP A 65 -18.22 8.86 9.97
CA ASP A 65 -19.33 9.56 10.63
C ASP A 65 -20.55 9.64 9.71
N TYR A 66 -20.33 9.91 8.42
CA TYR A 66 -21.38 9.98 7.41
C TYR A 66 -22.00 8.61 7.12
N LEU A 67 -21.20 7.55 7.05
CA LEU A 67 -21.72 6.19 6.91
C LEU A 67 -22.53 5.78 8.14
N THR A 68 -22.06 6.15 9.33
CA THR A 68 -22.74 5.90 10.61
C THR A 68 -24.10 6.60 10.67
N THR A 69 -24.20 7.86 10.22
CA THR A 69 -25.50 8.58 10.19
C THR A 69 -26.51 7.96 9.23
N LEU A 70 -26.03 7.29 8.17
CA LEU A 70 -26.85 6.53 7.24
C LEU A 70 -27.14 5.09 7.69
N GLY A 71 -26.58 4.65 8.82
CA GLY A 71 -26.71 3.27 9.31
C GLY A 71 -25.97 2.24 8.45
N VAL A 72 -24.95 2.65 7.70
CA VAL A 72 -24.13 1.77 6.86
C VAL A 72 -22.91 1.27 7.64
N SER A 73 -22.80 -0.05 7.82
CA SER A 73 -21.62 -0.70 8.40
C SER A 73 -20.81 -1.43 7.33
N VAL A 74 -19.48 -1.33 7.38
CA VAL A 74 -18.56 -2.03 6.47
C VAL A 74 -17.78 -3.08 7.26
N ASP A 75 -17.88 -4.35 6.85
CA ASP A 75 -17.18 -5.48 7.48
C ASP A 75 -15.75 -5.64 6.96
N VAL A 76 -14.88 -4.70 7.33
CA VAL A 76 -13.48 -4.65 6.90
C VAL A 76 -12.59 -4.40 8.12
N SER A 77 -11.68 -5.33 8.41
CA SER A 77 -10.64 -5.11 9.42
C SER A 77 -9.66 -4.02 8.96
N LEU A 78 -9.53 -2.97 9.78
CA LEU A 78 -8.56 -1.89 9.58
C LEU A 78 -7.16 -2.20 10.12
N GLU A 79 -6.93 -3.44 10.60
CA GLU A 79 -5.61 -3.87 11.05
C GLU A 79 -4.64 -3.93 9.87
N CYS A 80 -3.73 -2.95 9.80
CA CYS A 80 -2.67 -2.90 8.81
C CYS A 80 -1.41 -3.59 9.38
N PRO A 81 -0.99 -4.75 8.84
CA PRO A 81 0.31 -5.30 9.20
C PRO A 81 1.42 -4.28 8.91
N PRO A 82 2.44 -4.18 9.78
CA PRO A 82 3.51 -3.19 9.61
C PRO A 82 4.11 -3.30 8.21
N ARG A 83 4.31 -2.15 7.56
CA ARG A 83 5.07 -2.05 6.32
C ARG A 83 6.44 -2.69 6.61
N ARG A 84 6.77 -3.82 5.96
CA ARG A 84 7.94 -4.65 6.29
C ARG A 84 9.11 -3.77 6.75
N PRO A 85 9.69 -3.99 7.94
CA PRO A 85 10.86 -3.23 8.36
C PRO A 85 11.95 -3.38 7.31
N ARG A 86 12.61 -2.28 6.94
CA ARG A 86 13.76 -2.32 6.04
C ARG A 86 14.77 -3.30 6.65
N PRO A 87 15.32 -4.26 5.89
CA PRO A 87 16.47 -5.01 6.37
C PRO A 87 17.58 -4.01 6.66
N GLN A 88 17.99 -3.92 7.93
CA GLN A 88 19.16 -3.14 8.32
C GLN A 88 20.35 -3.73 7.56
N ARG A 89 20.92 -2.99 6.61
CA ARG A 89 22.18 -3.36 5.98
C ARG A 89 23.22 -3.43 7.10
N THR A 90 23.66 -4.62 7.46
CA THR A 90 24.78 -4.81 8.37
C THR A 90 26.04 -4.25 7.73
N LEU A 91 26.64 -3.25 8.36
CA LEU A 91 27.92 -2.66 7.98
C LEU A 91 29.03 -3.69 8.27
N GLN A 92 29.29 -4.64 7.36
CA GLN A 92 30.39 -5.61 7.53
C GLN A 92 31.30 -5.80 6.31
N ASP A 93 31.08 -5.12 5.18
CA ASP A 93 31.87 -5.34 3.94
C ASP A 93 32.81 -4.18 3.54
N HIS A 94 33.60 -3.68 4.49
CA HIS A 94 34.76 -2.82 4.17
C HIS A 94 36.02 -3.29 4.91
N ARG A 95 36.53 -4.47 4.56
CA ARG A 95 37.90 -4.85 4.92
C ARG A 95 38.53 -5.77 3.88
N THR A 96 38.79 -5.23 2.69
CA THR A 96 39.84 -5.76 1.81
C THR A 96 41.01 -4.80 1.92
N LEU A 97 42.00 -5.21 2.71
CA LEU A 97 43.26 -4.51 2.94
C LEU A 97 44.03 -4.44 1.62
N PHE A 98 44.49 -3.24 1.29
CA PHE A 98 45.63 -3.02 0.40
C PHE A 98 46.82 -3.81 0.96
N SER A 99 47.34 -4.75 0.18
CA SER A 99 48.70 -5.24 0.36
C SER A 99 49.58 -4.56 -0.66
N ASP A 100 50.49 -3.79 -0.11
CA ASP A 100 51.47 -2.91 -0.73
C ASP A 100 52.47 -3.73 -1.58
N ASN A 101 52.76 -3.23 -2.79
CA ASN A 101 53.84 -3.71 -3.65
C ASN A 101 55.09 -2.87 -3.36
N GLY A 102 56.12 -3.49 -2.79
CA GLY A 102 57.51 -3.00 -2.85
C GLY A 102 58.41 -4.23 -2.93
N GLY A 103 59.34 -4.38 -3.86
CA GLY A 103 60.14 -3.42 -4.61
C GLY A 103 61.57 -3.98 -4.54
N GLU A 104 62.10 -4.41 -5.68
CA GLU A 104 63.49 -4.88 -5.84
C GLU A 104 64.50 -3.74 -5.66
#